data_AF-A0AAW5FAS0-F1
#
_entry.id   AF-A0AAW5FAS0-F1
#
_cell.length_a   1.000
_cell.length_b   1.000
_cell.length_c   1.000
_cell.angle_alpha   90.00
_cell.angle_beta   90.00
_cell.angle_gamma   90.00
#
_symmetry.space_group_name_H-M   'P 1'
#
loop_
_entity.id
_entity.type
_entity.pdbx_description
1 polymer ?
#
loop_
_entity_poly.entity_id
_entity_poly.type
_entity_poly.pdbx_seq_one_letter_code
_entity_poly.pdbx_strand_id
1 'polypeptide(L)'
;MNYEEIICDANNLYRAYKVSVKTSKWKETTQKFMMNFLRYIFSIQDDLMNRTLQNGPTQEFTLFERGRVRPITSIQIRDRIIRHVLCDEVLLPEVKKHIIYDNCASIKGRGISHQRDRFEVHLRKYYRLYGNEGWILFGDFSKFYDNIIHEIAKRELLKLFDDDEFIDWLLTQIFDGFKIDVSYMTDEEYARCMFNTFNKLEYRKIPESTLTGESGWRNR
;
A
#
# COMPACT_ATOMS: atom_id res chain seq x y z
N MET A 1 -4.07 17.97 -15.33
CA MET A 1 -3.59 16.71 -15.94
C MET A 1 -4.68 15.70 -15.68
N ASN A 2 -5.21 15.01 -16.69
CA ASN A 2 -6.33 14.10 -16.46
C ASN A 2 -5.78 12.77 -15.90
N TYR A 3 -5.93 12.54 -14.59
CA TYR A 3 -5.43 11.33 -13.94
C TYR A 3 -6.11 10.06 -14.46
N GLU A 4 -7.39 10.17 -14.80
CA GLU A 4 -8.16 9.08 -15.41
C GLU A 4 -7.54 8.65 -16.73
N GLU A 5 -7.19 9.58 -17.63
CA GLU A 5 -6.52 9.25 -18.89
C GLU A 5 -5.20 8.50 -18.69
N ILE A 6 -4.41 8.88 -17.67
CA ILE A 6 -3.14 8.22 -17.37
C ILE A 6 -3.37 6.80 -16.87
N ILE A 7 -4.30 6.62 -15.94
CA ILE A 7 -4.54 5.31 -15.30
C ILE A 7 -5.23 4.36 -16.28
N CYS A 8 -6.14 4.88 -17.12
CA CYS A 8 -6.85 4.11 -18.15
C CYS A 8 -6.03 3.88 -19.41
N ASP A 9 -4.87 4.51 -19.61
CA ASP A 9 -4.03 4.29 -20.79
C ASP A 9 -3.56 2.82 -20.88
N ALA A 10 -3.84 2.20 -22.03
CA ALA A 10 -3.53 0.79 -22.27
C ALA A 10 -2.02 0.49 -22.24
N ASN A 11 -1.17 1.45 -22.63
CA ASN A 11 0.28 1.27 -22.56
C ASN A 11 0.77 1.28 -21.11
N ASN A 12 0.20 2.13 -20.26
CA ASN A 12 0.47 2.19 -18.83
C ASN A 12 0.04 0.90 -18.14
N LEU A 13 -1.19 0.44 -18.40
CA LEU A 13 -1.68 -0.85 -17.91
C LEU A 13 -0.80 -2.02 -18.38
N TYR A 14 -0.34 -2.01 -19.64
CA TYR A 14 0.59 -3.02 -20.15
C TYR A 14 1.97 -2.96 -19.48
N ARG A 15 2.52 -1.76 -19.24
CA ARG A 15 3.77 -1.59 -18.48
C ARG A 15 3.63 -2.15 -17.06
N ALA A 16 2.55 -1.81 -16.36
CA ALA A 16 2.25 -2.33 -15.03
C ALA A 16 2.04 -3.84 -15.01
N TYR A 17 1.39 -4.42 -16.01
CA TYR A 17 1.29 -5.87 -16.21
C TYR A 17 2.67 -6.54 -16.27
N LYS A 18 3.58 -6.03 -17.12
CA LYS A 18 4.92 -6.61 -17.26
C LYS A 18 5.68 -6.62 -15.93
N VAL A 19 5.52 -5.58 -15.12
CA VAL A 19 6.13 -5.50 -13.77
C VAL A 19 5.44 -6.49 -12.83
N SER A 20 4.11 -6.52 -12.82
CA SER A 20 3.28 -7.35 -11.94
C SER A 20 3.56 -8.85 -12.04
N VAL A 21 3.89 -9.34 -13.23
CA VAL A 21 4.15 -10.77 -13.50
C VAL A 21 5.62 -11.16 -13.41
N LYS A 22 6.54 -10.20 -13.42
CA LYS A 22 8.00 -10.43 -13.59
C LYS A 22 8.56 -11.50 -12.67
N THR A 23 8.19 -11.47 -11.39
CA THR A 23 8.71 -12.35 -10.34
C THR A 23 7.85 -13.58 -10.08
N SER A 24 6.70 -13.71 -10.75
CA SER A 24 5.69 -14.73 -10.44
C SER A 24 5.18 -15.50 -11.66
N LYS A 25 5.95 -15.51 -12.77
CA LYS A 25 5.62 -16.21 -14.02
C LYS A 25 5.38 -17.72 -13.87
N TRP A 26 5.92 -18.33 -12.83
CA TRP A 26 5.78 -19.76 -12.56
C TRP A 26 4.41 -20.13 -11.96
N LYS A 27 3.65 -19.15 -11.43
CA LYS A 27 2.32 -19.42 -10.86
C LYS A 27 1.29 -19.64 -11.97
N GLU A 28 0.45 -20.65 -11.79
CA GLU A 28 -0.62 -20.98 -12.75
C GLU A 28 -1.55 -19.80 -13.05
N THR A 29 -1.97 -19.07 -12.01
CA THR A 29 -2.81 -17.87 -12.15
C THR A 29 -2.13 -16.79 -12.99
N THR A 30 -0.81 -16.61 -12.83
CA THR A 30 -0.01 -15.71 -13.65
C THR A 30 0.05 -16.17 -15.10
N GLN A 31 0.26 -17.46 -15.35
CA GLN A 31 0.33 -18.01 -16.71
C GLN A 31 -1.01 -17.86 -17.44
N LYS A 32 -2.12 -18.15 -16.77
CA LYS A 32 -3.49 -17.94 -17.28
C LYS A 32 -3.72 -16.47 -17.66
N PHE A 33 -3.28 -15.55 -16.82
CA PHE A 33 -3.34 -14.12 -17.11
C PHE A 33 -2.48 -13.76 -18.32
N MET A 34 -1.23 -14.21 -18.35
CA MET A 34 -0.28 -13.95 -19.44
C MET A 34 -0.79 -14.45 -20.80
N MET A 35 -1.47 -15.59 -20.84
CA MET A 35 -2.01 -16.17 -22.07
C MET A 35 -3.18 -15.35 -22.65
N ASN A 36 -3.87 -14.56 -21.82
CA ASN A 36 -5.02 -13.75 -22.22
C ASN A 36 -4.83 -12.25 -21.88
N PHE A 37 -3.57 -11.79 -21.81
CA PHE A 37 -3.24 -10.49 -21.21
C PHE A 37 -3.97 -9.31 -21.87
N LEU A 38 -4.13 -9.32 -23.20
CA LEU A 38 -4.85 -8.27 -23.93
C LEU A 38 -6.29 -8.14 -23.43
N ARG A 39 -7.02 -9.26 -23.36
CA ARG A 39 -8.41 -9.29 -22.89
C ARG A 39 -8.52 -8.76 -21.46
N TYR A 40 -7.60 -9.15 -20.58
CA TYR A 40 -7.61 -8.65 -19.20
C TYR A 40 -7.27 -7.17 -19.10
N ILE A 41 -6.34 -6.65 -19.91
CA ILE A 41 -6.00 -5.23 -19.92
C ILE A 41 -7.20 -4.39 -20.37
N PHE A 42 -7.87 -4.76 -21.47
CA PHE A 42 -9.07 -4.06 -21.93
C PHE A 42 -10.21 -4.15 -20.91
N SER A 43 -10.40 -5.32 -20.28
CA SER A 43 -11.39 -5.45 -19.20
C SER A 43 -11.04 -4.61 -17.96
N ILE A 44 -9.76 -4.38 -17.64
CA ILE A 44 -9.38 -3.44 -16.56
C ILE A 44 -9.67 -2.01 -16.99
N GLN A 45 -9.33 -1.65 -18.23
CA GLN A 45 -9.60 -0.32 -18.79
C GLN A 45 -11.09 0.00 -18.77
N ASP A 46 -11.94 -0.93 -19.23
CA ASP A 46 -13.40 -0.76 -19.21
C ASP A 46 -13.94 -0.56 -17.79
N ASP A 47 -13.47 -1.34 -16.81
CA ASP A 47 -13.88 -1.20 -15.41
C ASP A 47 -13.48 0.16 -14.82
N LEU A 48 -12.30 0.68 -15.18
CA LEU A 48 -11.80 1.98 -14.73
C LEU A 48 -12.61 3.13 -15.35
N MET A 49 -12.77 3.12 -16.67
CA MET A 49 -13.51 4.16 -17.41
C MET A 49 -14.98 4.23 -17.00
N ASN A 50 -15.60 3.08 -16.69
CA ASN A 50 -17.00 3.02 -16.28
C ASN A 50 -17.19 3.12 -14.76
N ARG A 51 -16.12 3.26 -13.98
CA ARG A 51 -16.13 3.26 -12.50
C ARG A 51 -16.83 2.03 -11.88
N THR A 52 -16.66 0.88 -12.52
CA THR A 52 -17.26 -0.41 -12.10
C THR A 52 -16.25 -1.37 -11.48
N LEU A 53 -15.02 -0.92 -11.25
CA LEU A 53 -13.98 -1.70 -10.60
C LEU A 53 -14.45 -2.28 -9.26
N GLN A 54 -14.22 -3.57 -9.07
CA GLN A 54 -14.40 -4.28 -7.81
C GLN A 54 -13.10 -4.98 -7.42
N ASN A 55 -12.75 -4.94 -6.13
CA ASN A 55 -11.58 -5.68 -5.65
C ASN A 55 -11.78 -7.19 -5.82
N GLY A 56 -10.75 -7.85 -6.32
CA GLY A 56 -10.69 -9.31 -6.28
C GLY A 56 -10.53 -9.85 -4.86
N PRO A 57 -10.83 -11.14 -4.64
CA PRO A 57 -10.61 -11.78 -3.36
C PRO A 57 -9.12 -11.82 -3.01
N THR A 58 -8.81 -11.59 -1.74
CA THR A 58 -7.45 -11.66 -1.20
C THR A 58 -7.10 -13.05 -0.71
N GLN A 59 -5.84 -13.46 -0.84
CA GLN A 59 -5.32 -14.69 -0.25
C GLN A 59 -4.42 -14.37 0.93
N GLU A 60 -4.69 -14.98 2.09
CA GLU A 60 -3.90 -14.80 3.30
C GLU A 60 -2.94 -15.96 3.50
N PHE A 61 -1.68 -15.65 3.83
CA PHE A 61 -0.70 -16.65 4.25
C PHE A 61 0.33 -16.05 5.19
N THR A 62 1.18 -16.90 5.76
CA THR A 62 2.22 -16.51 6.72
C THR A 62 3.60 -16.73 6.12
N LEU A 63 4.49 -15.76 6.30
CA LEU A 63 5.90 -15.86 5.92
C LEU A 63 6.78 -15.73 7.16
N PHE A 64 7.88 -16.49 7.22
CA PHE A 64 8.90 -16.33 8.25
C PHE A 64 10.09 -15.56 7.66
N GLU A 65 10.33 -14.36 8.17
CA GLU A 65 11.43 -13.50 7.71
C GLU A 65 12.21 -12.94 8.90
N ARG A 66 13.53 -13.20 8.94
CA ARG A 66 14.46 -12.73 9.98
C ARG A 66 13.97 -13.05 11.40
N GLY A 67 13.48 -14.27 11.61
CA GLY A 67 12.96 -14.73 12.91
C GLY A 67 11.61 -14.12 13.31
N ARG A 68 10.93 -13.37 12.43
CA ARG A 68 9.60 -12.82 12.67
C ARG A 68 8.56 -13.42 11.74
N VAL A 69 7.38 -13.68 12.31
CA VAL A 69 6.19 -14.12 11.57
C VAL A 69 5.54 -12.90 10.91
N ARG A 70 5.33 -12.95 9.60
CA ARG A 70 4.72 -11.88 8.81
C ARG A 70 3.38 -12.35 8.25
N PRO A 71 2.26 -11.74 8.65
CA PRO A 71 0.99 -11.98 7.98
C PRO A 71 1.02 -11.31 6.62
N ILE A 72 0.95 -12.10 5.54
CA ILE A 72 0.90 -11.60 4.17
C ILE A 72 -0.53 -11.71 3.64
N THR A 73 -0.99 -10.65 3.01
CA THR A 73 -2.24 -10.62 2.24
C THR A 73 -1.86 -10.39 0.78
N SER A 74 -2.17 -11.36 -0.08
CA SER A 74 -1.87 -11.31 -1.51
C SER A 74 -3.10 -10.92 -2.29
N ILE A 75 -2.93 -9.96 -3.19
CA ILE A 75 -3.96 -9.51 -4.13
C ILE A 75 -3.81 -10.22 -5.48
N GLN A 76 -4.91 -10.25 -6.24
CA GLN A 76 -4.91 -10.79 -7.59
C GLN A 76 -4.09 -9.92 -8.54
N ILE A 77 -3.69 -10.49 -9.68
CA ILE A 77 -2.86 -9.80 -10.68
C ILE A 77 -3.59 -8.58 -11.24
N ARG A 78 -4.91 -8.69 -11.42
CA ARG A 78 -5.78 -7.59 -11.86
C ARG A 78 -5.61 -6.35 -10.97
N ASP A 79 -5.83 -6.50 -9.67
CA ASP A 79 -5.70 -5.42 -8.70
C ASP A 79 -4.26 -4.90 -8.63
N ARG A 80 -3.28 -5.79 -8.76
CA ARG A 80 -1.85 -5.43 -8.75
C ARG A 80 -1.49 -4.51 -9.92
N ILE A 81 -2.04 -4.74 -11.10
CA ILE A 81 -1.81 -3.89 -12.28
C ILE A 81 -2.30 -2.48 -12.04
N ILE A 82 -3.54 -2.35 -11.55
CA ILE A 82 -4.17 -1.05 -11.26
C ILE A 82 -3.34 -0.28 -10.24
N ARG A 83 -2.94 -0.95 -9.15
CA ARG A 83 -2.09 -0.36 -8.11
C ARG A 83 -0.70 0.02 -8.63
N HIS A 84 -0.12 -0.76 -9.53
CA HIS A 84 1.16 -0.39 -10.15
C HIS A 84 1.02 0.88 -10.98
N VAL A 85 0.00 1.00 -11.83
CA VAL A 85 -0.19 2.23 -12.62
C VAL A 85 -0.42 3.43 -11.71
N LEU A 86 -1.35 3.30 -10.75
CA LEU A 86 -1.63 4.36 -9.77
C LEU A 86 -0.35 4.78 -9.02
N CYS A 87 0.41 3.82 -8.49
CA CYS A 87 1.62 4.13 -7.73
C CYS A 87 2.73 4.72 -8.60
N ASP A 88 3.02 4.10 -9.74
CA ASP A 88 4.22 4.40 -10.54
C ASP A 88 4.04 5.67 -11.39
N GLU A 89 2.84 5.89 -11.94
CA GLU A 89 2.57 6.99 -12.89
C GLU A 89 1.87 8.20 -12.23
N VAL A 90 1.24 8.03 -11.07
CA VAL A 90 0.47 9.11 -10.40
C VAL A 90 0.98 9.43 -9.00
N LEU A 91 0.95 8.47 -8.07
CA LEU A 91 1.27 8.74 -6.66
C LEU A 91 2.75 9.09 -6.45
N LEU A 92 3.66 8.27 -6.97
CA LEU A 92 5.09 8.45 -6.73
C LEU A 92 5.63 9.76 -7.33
N PRO A 93 5.26 10.18 -8.56
CA PRO A 93 5.65 11.49 -9.10
C PRO A 93 5.27 12.67 -8.20
N GLU A 94 4.07 12.66 -7.60
CA GLU A 94 3.60 13.75 -6.74
C GLU A 94 4.17 13.68 -5.32
N VAL A 95 4.14 12.50 -4.69
CA VAL A 95 4.69 12.28 -3.35
C VAL A 95 6.18 12.64 -3.31
N LYS A 96 6.94 12.29 -4.36
CA LYS A 96 8.38 12.56 -4.41
C LYS A 96 8.74 14.04 -4.33
N LYS A 97 7.84 14.96 -4.72
CA LYS A 97 8.06 16.41 -4.62
C LYS A 97 7.99 16.92 -3.17
N HIS A 98 7.30 16.18 -2.30
CA HIS A 98 6.97 16.59 -0.93
C HIS A 98 7.79 15.87 0.14
N ILE A 99 8.38 14.71 -0.18
CA ILE A 99 9.24 13.98 0.77
C ILE A 99 10.58 14.70 0.98
N ILE A 100 11.07 14.65 2.23
CA ILE A 100 12.39 15.19 2.57
C ILE A 100 13.50 14.51 1.76
N TYR A 101 14.58 15.25 1.51
CA TYR A 101 15.72 14.77 0.73
C TYR A 101 16.32 13.47 1.30
N ASP A 102 16.40 13.38 2.63
CA ASP A 102 16.97 12.24 3.34
C ASP A 102 16.04 11.01 3.37
N ASN A 103 14.81 11.12 2.86
CA ASN A 103 13.95 9.96 2.68
C ASN A 103 14.46 9.09 1.53
N CYS A 104 14.79 7.84 1.89
CA CYS A 104 15.33 6.85 0.96
C CYS A 104 14.36 5.67 0.75
N ALA A 105 13.37 5.52 1.62
CA ALA A 105 12.44 4.39 1.56
C ALA A 105 11.65 4.44 0.25
N SER A 106 11.67 3.31 -0.47
CA SER A 106 10.88 3.10 -1.70
C SER A 106 11.15 4.08 -2.84
N ILE A 107 12.28 4.81 -2.82
CA ILE A 107 12.67 5.72 -3.92
C ILE A 107 13.74 5.08 -4.79
N LYS A 108 13.44 4.94 -6.09
CA LYS A 108 14.40 4.44 -7.08
C LYS A 108 15.68 5.28 -7.06
N GLY A 109 16.82 4.61 -6.91
CA GLY A 109 18.13 5.25 -6.84
C GLY A 109 18.57 5.72 -5.44
N ARG A 110 17.70 5.63 -4.41
CA ARG A 110 18.05 5.97 -3.01
C ARG A 110 18.11 4.72 -2.15
N GLY A 111 19.12 3.89 -2.39
CA GLY A 111 19.34 2.66 -1.63
C GLY A 111 20.15 2.86 -0.34
N ILE A 112 20.61 1.75 0.23
CA ILE A 112 21.44 1.72 1.45
C ILE A 112 22.68 2.60 1.32
N SER A 113 23.34 2.62 0.16
CA SER A 113 24.53 3.45 -0.05
C SER A 113 24.22 4.94 0.13
N HIS A 114 23.13 5.42 -0.44
CA HIS A 114 22.70 6.81 -0.27
C HIS A 114 22.40 7.12 1.20
N GLN A 115 21.72 6.22 1.93
CA GLN A 115 21.50 6.41 3.38
C GLN A 115 22.80 6.52 4.17
N ARG A 116 23.81 5.70 3.84
CA ARG A 116 25.12 5.76 4.50
C ARG A 116 25.81 7.09 4.25
N ASP A 117 25.80 7.57 3.01
CA ASP A 117 26.38 8.87 2.64
C ASP A 117 25.69 10.01 3.40
N ARG A 118 24.36 9.99 3.49
CA ARG A 118 23.58 10.99 4.24
C ARG A 118 23.85 10.92 5.74
N PHE A 119 23.92 9.71 6.30
CA PHE A 119 24.24 9.51 7.70
C PHE A 119 25.63 10.06 8.04
N GLU A 120 26.64 9.83 7.20
CA GLU A 120 27.97 10.39 7.38
C GLU A 120 27.98 11.92 7.36
N VAL A 121 27.23 12.55 6.44
CA VAL A 121 27.08 14.02 6.42
C VAL A 121 26.51 14.55 7.73
N HIS A 122 25.48 13.89 8.27
CA HIS A 122 24.85 14.28 9.54
C HIS A 122 25.81 14.12 10.73
N LEU A 123 26.57 13.02 10.79
CA LEU A 123 27.59 12.80 11.82
C LEU A 123 28.71 13.85 11.75
N ARG A 124 29.25 14.12 10.55
CA ARG A 124 30.30 15.14 10.36
C ARG A 124 29.80 16.53 10.74
N LYS A 125 28.54 16.86 10.42
CA LYS A 125 27.92 18.14 10.79
C LYS A 125 27.76 18.25 12.31
N TYR A 126 27.28 17.21 12.98
CA TYR A 126 27.15 17.19 14.44
C TYR A 126 28.51 17.37 15.11
N TYR A 127 29.52 16.60 14.68
CA TYR A 127 30.87 16.66 15.26
C TYR A 127 31.50 18.06 15.20
N ARG A 128 31.33 18.77 14.08
CA ARG A 128 31.84 20.14 13.92
C ARG A 128 31.20 21.15 14.86
N LEU A 129 29.95 20.93 15.26
CA LEU A 129 29.18 21.87 16.08
C LEU A 129 29.30 21.55 17.57
N TYR A 130 29.38 20.28 17.93
CA TYR A 130 29.22 19.82 19.32
C TYR A 130 30.34 18.88 19.80
N GLY A 131 31.32 18.57 18.95
CA GLY A 131 32.35 17.59 19.27
C GLY A 131 31.80 16.16 19.26
N ASN A 132 32.39 15.26 20.05
CA ASN A 132 32.06 13.84 20.04
C ASN A 132 31.00 13.43 21.09
N GLU A 133 30.61 14.36 21.97
CA GLU A 133 29.64 14.10 23.03
C GLU A 133 28.21 14.22 22.46
N GLY A 134 27.52 13.09 22.30
CA GLY A 134 26.19 13.06 21.68
C GLY A 134 25.56 11.68 21.62
N TRP A 135 24.32 11.64 21.10
CA TRP A 135 23.51 10.42 21.02
C TRP A 135 22.85 10.29 19.66
N ILE A 136 22.63 9.03 19.24
CA ILE A 136 21.81 8.71 18.07
C ILE A 136 20.48 8.13 18.57
N LEU A 137 19.37 8.73 18.14
CA LEU A 137 18.05 8.20 18.43
C LEU A 137 17.67 7.15 17.39
N PHE A 138 17.41 5.93 17.85
CA PHE A 138 16.82 4.87 17.04
C PHE A 138 15.34 4.71 17.41
N GLY A 139 14.48 4.68 16.40
CA GLY A 139 13.04 4.48 16.56
C GLY A 139 12.47 3.64 15.42
N ASP A 140 11.45 2.85 15.72
CA ASP A 140 10.70 2.04 14.76
C ASP A 140 9.22 2.01 15.14
N PHE A 141 8.35 1.89 14.14
CA PHE A 141 6.91 1.81 14.35
C PHE A 141 6.47 0.35 14.50
N SER A 142 5.84 0.04 15.63
CA SER A 142 5.29 -1.30 15.86
C SER A 142 4.11 -1.56 14.92
N LYS A 143 4.20 -2.64 14.15
CA LYS A 143 3.14 -3.10 13.22
C LYS A 143 2.58 -1.98 12.34
N PHE A 144 3.48 -1.17 11.78
CA PHE A 144 3.17 0.01 10.98
C PHE A 144 1.99 -0.20 10.01
N TYR A 145 2.09 -1.19 9.11
CA TYR A 145 1.05 -1.43 8.08
C TYR A 145 -0.30 -1.86 8.63
N ASP A 146 -0.32 -2.58 9.75
CA ASP A 146 -1.56 -3.05 10.38
C ASP A 146 -2.33 -1.88 11.04
N ASN A 147 -1.66 -0.76 11.29
CA ASN A 147 -2.19 0.35 12.09
C ASN A 147 -2.25 1.68 11.30
N ILE A 148 -2.14 1.62 9.97
CA ILE A 148 -2.34 2.81 9.13
C ILE A 148 -3.83 3.17 9.16
N ILE A 149 -4.14 4.40 9.55
CA ILE A 149 -5.51 4.91 9.55
C ILE A 149 -5.88 5.33 8.13
N HIS A 150 -6.78 4.58 7.49
CA HIS A 150 -7.09 4.74 6.06
C HIS A 150 -7.64 6.15 5.70
N GLU A 151 -8.58 6.77 6.43
CA GLU A 151 -9.08 8.12 6.04
C GLU A 151 -7.95 9.12 6.11
N ILE A 152 -7.08 9.01 7.12
CA ILE A 152 -5.98 9.97 7.26
C ILE A 152 -5.04 9.80 6.08
N ALA A 153 -4.65 8.56 5.77
CA ALA A 153 -3.80 8.28 4.62
C ALA A 153 -4.44 8.77 3.31
N LYS A 154 -5.71 8.43 3.08
CA LYS A 154 -6.49 8.82 1.91
C LYS A 154 -6.60 10.34 1.78
N ARG A 155 -7.00 11.03 2.86
CA ARG A 155 -7.12 12.50 2.91
C ARG A 155 -5.79 13.20 2.65
N GLU A 156 -4.70 12.76 3.28
CA GLU A 156 -3.38 13.37 3.05
C GLU A 156 -2.87 13.11 1.63
N LEU A 157 -3.20 11.95 1.03
CA LEU A 157 -2.91 11.69 -0.38
C LEU A 157 -3.74 12.57 -1.32
N LEU A 158 -5.05 12.72 -1.08
CA LEU A 158 -5.95 13.49 -1.95
C LEU A 158 -5.59 14.96 -2.06
N LYS A 159 -5.05 15.55 -0.99
CA LYS A 159 -4.50 16.91 -1.01
C LYS A 159 -3.40 17.11 -2.06
N LEU A 160 -2.70 16.05 -2.46
CA LEU A 160 -1.65 16.13 -3.49
C LEU A 160 -2.22 16.19 -4.91
N PHE A 161 -3.52 15.95 -5.07
CA PHE A 161 -4.22 15.85 -6.34
C PHE A 161 -5.43 16.79 -6.42
N ASP A 162 -5.41 17.89 -5.65
CA ASP A 162 -6.47 18.90 -5.60
C ASP A 162 -7.87 18.31 -5.38
N ASP A 163 -7.95 17.27 -4.54
CA ASP A 163 -9.19 16.54 -4.24
C ASP A 163 -9.90 15.97 -5.49
N ASP A 164 -9.12 15.51 -6.47
CA ASP A 164 -9.63 14.89 -7.71
C ASP A 164 -10.58 13.71 -7.46
N GLU A 165 -11.75 13.77 -8.09
CA GLU A 165 -12.84 12.81 -7.88
C GLU A 165 -12.49 11.39 -8.35
N PHE A 166 -11.71 11.25 -9.43
CA PHE A 166 -11.33 9.93 -9.93
C PHE A 166 -10.32 9.27 -8.98
N ILE A 167 -9.36 10.04 -8.48
CA ILE A 167 -8.41 9.57 -7.45
C ILE A 167 -9.14 9.23 -6.15
N ASP A 168 -10.10 10.04 -5.71
CA ASP A 168 -10.91 9.75 -4.52
C ASP A 168 -11.66 8.43 -4.65
N TRP A 169 -12.35 8.24 -5.77
CA TRP A 169 -13.04 6.99 -6.08
C TRP A 169 -12.09 5.79 -6.06
N LEU A 170 -10.95 5.87 -6.77
CA LEU A 170 -10.02 4.76 -6.90
C LEU A 170 -9.33 4.42 -5.57
N LEU A 171 -8.95 5.42 -4.79
CA LEU A 171 -8.41 5.21 -3.45
C LEU A 171 -9.46 4.58 -2.54
N THR A 172 -10.71 5.02 -2.61
CA THR A 172 -11.83 4.41 -1.84
C THR A 172 -11.95 2.93 -2.17
N GLN A 173 -12.00 2.57 -3.46
CA GLN A 173 -12.03 1.16 -3.87
C GLN A 173 -10.84 0.40 -3.30
N ILE A 174 -9.61 0.93 -3.41
CA ILE A 174 -8.42 0.24 -2.91
C ILE A 174 -8.45 0.03 -1.40
N PHE A 175 -8.81 1.05 -0.61
CA PHE A 175 -8.84 0.98 0.86
C PHE A 175 -9.99 0.11 1.37
N ASP A 176 -11.14 0.11 0.69
CA ASP A 176 -12.26 -0.77 1.00
C ASP A 176 -11.86 -2.25 0.94
N GLY A 177 -10.97 -2.61 0.01
CA GLY A 177 -10.40 -3.97 -0.11
C GLY A 177 -9.52 -4.41 1.07
N PHE A 178 -9.19 -3.53 2.01
CA PHE A 178 -8.42 -3.85 3.23
C PHE A 178 -9.16 -3.55 4.52
N LYS A 179 -10.48 -3.30 4.45
CA LYS A 179 -11.27 -3.15 5.66
C LYS A 179 -11.19 -4.41 6.51
N ILE A 180 -11.01 -4.20 7.80
CA ILE A 180 -11.00 -5.27 8.81
C ILE A 180 -12.43 -5.43 9.30
N ASP A 181 -12.92 -6.65 9.30
CA ASP A 181 -14.22 -6.97 9.89
C ASP A 181 -14.05 -7.05 11.41
N VAL A 182 -14.84 -6.28 12.14
CA VAL A 182 -14.82 -6.25 13.62
C VAL A 182 -16.16 -6.65 14.22
N SER A 183 -17.04 -7.29 13.45
CA SER A 183 -18.36 -7.76 13.92
C SER A 183 -18.34 -8.68 15.13
N TYR A 184 -17.19 -9.27 15.43
CA TYR A 184 -16.97 -10.02 16.67
C TYR A 184 -16.82 -9.16 17.93
N MET A 185 -16.64 -7.84 17.81
CA MET A 185 -16.41 -6.92 18.93
C MET A 185 -17.69 -6.19 19.36
N THR A 186 -17.77 -5.89 20.66
CA THR A 186 -18.73 -4.89 21.18
C THR A 186 -18.27 -3.46 20.90
N ASP A 187 -19.20 -2.49 20.93
CA ASP A 187 -18.88 -1.07 20.72
C ASP A 187 -17.83 -0.52 21.72
N GLU A 188 -17.84 -1.03 22.96
CA GLU A 188 -16.88 -0.62 24.00
C GLU A 188 -15.47 -1.17 23.75
N GLU A 189 -15.36 -2.46 23.39
CA GLU A 189 -14.09 -3.09 23.01
C GLU A 189 -13.49 -2.41 21.79
N TYR A 190 -14.36 -2.15 20.81
CA TYR A 190 -14.06 -1.43 19.60
C TYR A 190 -13.52 -0.01 19.89
N ALA A 191 -14.17 0.75 20.77
CA ALA A 191 -13.70 2.08 21.17
C ALA A 191 -12.31 2.03 21.83
N ARG A 192 -12.02 0.98 22.62
CA ARG A 192 -10.69 0.78 23.23
C ARG A 192 -9.61 0.39 22.22
N CYS A 193 -9.97 -0.32 21.16
CA CYS A 193 -9.02 -0.65 20.08
C CYS A 193 -8.40 0.59 19.42
N MET A 194 -9.06 1.75 19.48
CA MET A 194 -8.54 3.01 18.92
C MET A 194 -7.26 3.50 19.61
N PHE A 195 -7.00 3.06 20.84
CA PHE A 195 -5.83 3.45 21.62
C PHE A 195 -4.79 2.34 21.74
N ASN A 196 -5.07 1.16 21.19
CA ASN A 196 -4.23 -0.02 21.27
C ASN A 196 -3.66 -0.38 19.90
N THR A 197 -2.49 -1.03 19.90
CA THR A 197 -1.88 -1.50 18.65
C THR A 197 -2.62 -2.74 18.14
N PHE A 198 -3.25 -2.62 16.97
CA PHE A 198 -3.87 -3.74 16.27
C PHE A 198 -2.83 -4.79 15.86
N ASN A 199 -3.21 -6.07 15.95
CA ASN A 199 -2.36 -7.21 15.60
C ASN A 199 -3.05 -8.11 14.59
N LYS A 200 -2.60 -8.08 13.33
CA LYS A 200 -3.18 -8.92 12.28
C LYS A 200 -3.01 -10.42 12.53
N LEU A 201 -1.97 -10.85 13.26
CA LEU A 201 -1.78 -12.26 13.61
C LEU A 201 -2.79 -12.77 14.64
N GLU A 202 -3.21 -11.91 15.58
CA GLU A 202 -4.25 -12.28 16.55
C GLU A 202 -5.63 -12.25 15.89
N TYR A 203 -5.89 -11.25 15.04
CA TYR A 203 -7.10 -11.16 14.25
C TYR A 203 -7.36 -12.42 13.42
N ARG A 204 -6.33 -12.99 12.79
CA ARG A 204 -6.44 -14.23 12.00
C ARG A 204 -6.80 -15.49 12.80
N LYS A 205 -6.78 -15.44 14.14
CA LYS A 205 -7.21 -16.56 14.98
C LYS A 205 -8.71 -16.52 15.29
N ILE A 206 -9.39 -15.44 14.91
CA ILE A 206 -10.81 -15.25 15.17
C ILE A 206 -11.62 -16.17 14.25
N PRO A 207 -12.62 -16.90 14.77
CA PRO A 207 -13.45 -17.78 13.94
C PRO A 207 -14.18 -17.03 12.83
N GLU A 208 -14.11 -17.53 11.60
CA GLU A 208 -14.81 -16.94 10.45
C GLU A 208 -16.33 -16.83 10.68
N SER A 209 -16.92 -17.72 11.48
CA SER A 209 -18.35 -17.68 11.84
C SER A 209 -18.78 -16.43 12.62
N THR A 210 -17.82 -15.72 13.23
CA THR A 210 -18.07 -14.48 13.96
C THR A 210 -17.86 -13.22 13.13
N LEU A 211 -17.40 -13.38 11.87
CA LEU A 211 -17.16 -12.30 10.93
C LEU A 211 -18.37 -12.19 9.98
N THR A 212 -19.35 -11.39 10.36
CA THR A 212 -20.64 -11.27 9.64
C THR A 212 -20.57 -10.31 8.46
N GLY A 213 -19.52 -9.48 8.35
CA GLY A 213 -19.41 -8.42 7.36
C GLY A 213 -20.34 -7.22 7.59
N GLU A 214 -21.28 -7.30 8.55
CA GLU A 214 -22.31 -6.28 8.77
C GLU A 214 -21.78 -5.03 9.49
N SER A 215 -20.72 -5.18 10.27
CA SER A 215 -19.96 -4.07 10.85
C SER A 215 -18.55 -4.06 10.27
N GLY A 216 -18.48 -4.01 8.94
CA GLY A 216 -17.27 -3.56 8.26
C GLY A 216 -16.95 -2.15 8.72
N TRP A 217 -15.77 -1.96 9.32
CA TRP A 217 -15.24 -0.64 9.64
C TRP A 217 -15.47 0.34 8.47
N ARG A 218 -16.33 1.34 8.69
CA ARG A 218 -16.11 2.72 8.21
C ARG A 218 -15.30 3.48 9.27
N ASN A 219 -14.32 2.84 9.89
CA ASN A 219 -13.43 3.59 10.75
C ASN A 219 -12.25 4.03 9.90
N ARG A 220 -12.59 5.07 9.15
CA ARG A 220 -11.68 5.81 8.32
C ARG A 220 -11.23 5.06 7.08
#